data_AF-A0A4R1JQN6-F1
#
_entry.id   AF-A0A4R1JQN6-F1
#
_cell.length_a   1.000
_cell.length_b   1.000
_cell.length_c   1.000
_cell.angle_alpha   90.00
_cell.angle_beta   90.00
_cell.angle_gamma   90.00
#
_symmetry.space_group_name_H-M   'P 1'
#
loop_
_entity.id
_entity.type
_entity.pdbx_description
1 polymer ?
#
loop_
_entity_poly.entity_id
_entity_poly.type
_entity_poly.pdbx_seq_one_letter_code
_entity_poly.pdbx_strand_id
1 'polypeptide(L)'
;MSGRIEFYKIDKLKIETNLFPLIKDSSFLESFKEFVFSYNLDTDYFKVSYDVIIEKITSDFFRINHTEFEVICRWIFKFHREELERDVNFLDNLGLIEIGDLHSREEKIIFYCFGEYGINDFSDELEKINTSWNDLNTPSKSNDFKFVIDFLSLVLLKNILRNEELEADYENELKEMLVDLSKNENMYFSSVRFLENILNKNDFTNLYNEDITYMLECSESYLWKIGSMKENIENYNDLIYRLDLY
;
A
#
# COMPACT_ATOMS: atom_id res chain seq x y z
N MET A 1 9.43 -0.88 16.47
CA MET A 1 8.48 0.25 16.38
C MET A 1 7.49 -0.10 15.29
N SER A 2 6.27 -0.50 15.65
CA SER A 2 5.22 -0.88 14.69
C SER A 2 4.47 0.39 14.25
N GLY A 3 5.00 1.11 13.26
CA GLY A 3 4.28 2.21 12.63
C GLY A 3 3.14 1.71 11.73
N ARG A 4 2.06 2.49 11.58
CA ARG A 4 0.99 2.26 10.60
C ARG A 4 1.48 2.72 9.23
N ILE A 5 1.16 1.97 8.18
CA ILE A 5 1.33 2.42 6.80
C ILE A 5 -0.06 2.71 6.23
N GLU A 6 -0.23 3.86 5.62
CA GLU A 6 -1.44 4.20 4.87
C GLU A 6 -1.12 4.29 3.37
N PHE A 7 -2.04 3.83 2.54
CA PHE A 7 -1.95 3.91 1.09
C PHE A 7 -2.94 4.94 0.55
N TYR A 8 -2.49 5.72 -0.43
CA TYR A 8 -3.28 6.79 -1.01
C TYR A 8 -3.31 6.71 -2.54
N LYS A 9 -4.48 6.98 -3.11
CA LYS A 9 -4.64 7.36 -4.52
C LYS A 9 -4.89 8.86 -4.59
N ILE A 10 -4.71 9.45 -5.77
CA ILE A 10 -4.90 10.89 -5.94
C ILE A 10 -6.02 11.23 -6.92
N ASP A 11 -6.84 12.20 -6.51
CA ASP A 11 -7.84 12.84 -7.37
C ASP A 11 -7.23 14.09 -7.99
N LYS A 12 -6.93 13.99 -9.29
CA LYS A 12 -6.21 15.04 -10.03
C LYS A 12 -6.91 16.38 -9.95
N LEU A 13 -8.23 16.37 -10.11
CA LEU A 13 -9.02 17.59 -10.16
C LEU A 13 -9.03 18.28 -8.80
N LYS A 14 -9.18 17.51 -7.72
CA LYS A 14 -9.15 18.08 -6.36
C LYS A 14 -7.77 18.57 -5.98
N ILE A 15 -6.70 17.87 -6.38
CA ILE A 15 -5.32 18.32 -6.17
C ILE A 15 -5.10 19.67 -6.84
N GLU A 16 -5.48 19.81 -8.12
CA GLU A 16 -5.35 21.07 -8.86
C GLU A 16 -6.19 22.21 -8.26
N THR A 17 -7.39 21.88 -7.79
CA THR A 17 -8.36 22.88 -7.31
C THR A 17 -8.10 23.31 -5.86
N ASN A 18 -7.59 22.41 -5.01
CA ASN A 18 -7.55 22.60 -3.56
C ASN A 18 -6.13 22.53 -2.98
N LEU A 19 -5.34 21.50 -3.34
CA LEU A 19 -3.98 21.36 -2.79
C LEU A 19 -2.99 22.35 -3.41
N PHE A 20 -3.03 22.54 -4.73
CA PHE A 20 -2.08 23.46 -5.40
C PHE A 20 -2.23 24.91 -4.91
N PRO A 21 -3.44 25.47 -4.77
CA PRO A 21 -3.58 26.81 -4.21
C PRO A 21 -3.05 26.91 -2.78
N LEU A 22 -3.26 25.87 -1.96
CA LEU A 22 -2.77 25.82 -0.59
C LEU A 22 -1.24 25.90 -0.54
N ILE A 23 -0.54 25.17 -1.41
CA ILE A 23 0.91 25.18 -1.50
C ILE A 23 1.45 26.50 -2.11
N LYS A 24 0.69 27.12 -3.03
CA LYS A 24 1.09 28.36 -3.73
C LYS A 24 0.86 29.64 -2.91
N ASP A 25 0.07 29.60 -1.84
CA ASP A 25 -0.11 30.76 -0.97
C ASP A 25 1.23 31.13 -0.31
N SER A 26 1.65 32.39 -0.49
CA SER A 26 2.98 32.87 -0.06
C SER A 26 3.29 32.64 1.43
N SER A 27 2.29 32.62 2.31
CA SER A 27 2.48 32.38 3.74
C SER A 27 2.75 30.90 4.04
N PHE A 28 2.11 30.02 3.29
CA PHE A 28 2.26 28.56 3.36
C PHE A 28 3.49 28.06 2.60
N LEU A 29 3.90 28.79 1.57
CA LEU A 29 5.08 28.50 0.80
C LEU A 29 6.36 28.63 1.64
N GLU A 30 6.44 29.65 2.49
CA GLU A 30 7.57 29.83 3.41
C GLU A 30 7.57 28.73 4.49
N SER A 31 6.40 28.39 5.06
CA SER A 31 6.29 27.32 6.06
C SER A 31 6.63 25.94 5.48
N PHE A 32 6.24 25.68 4.23
CA PHE A 32 6.60 24.44 3.54
C PHE A 32 8.11 24.37 3.25
N LYS A 33 8.71 25.47 2.82
CA LYS A 33 10.16 25.57 2.58
C LYS A 33 10.96 25.36 3.87
N GLU A 34 10.55 26.00 4.97
CA GLU A 34 11.15 25.77 6.30
C GLU A 34 10.98 24.32 6.76
N PHE A 35 9.81 23.72 6.51
CA PHE A 35 9.56 22.32 6.84
C PHE A 35 10.48 21.36 6.09
N VAL A 36 10.62 21.55 4.77
CA VAL A 36 11.55 20.75 3.94
C VAL A 36 12.99 20.87 4.45
N PHE A 37 13.42 22.08 4.83
CA PHE A 37 14.74 22.28 5.40
C PHE A 37 14.92 21.53 6.73
N SER A 38 13.95 21.61 7.65
CA SER A 38 13.96 20.86 8.92
C SER A 38 13.98 19.36 8.68
N TYR A 39 13.11 18.83 7.82
CA TYR A 39 13.07 17.41 7.47
C TYR A 39 14.44 16.92 6.99
N ASN A 40 15.09 17.70 6.12
CA ASN A 40 16.43 17.41 5.65
C ASN A 40 17.51 17.55 6.72
N LEU A 41 17.30 18.21 7.85
CA LEU A 41 18.25 18.19 8.96
C LEU A 41 18.06 16.94 9.83
N ASP A 42 16.82 16.45 9.93
CA ASP A 42 16.44 15.37 10.83
C ASP A 42 16.63 13.95 10.25
N THR A 43 16.86 13.82 8.93
CA THR A 43 17.08 12.52 8.24
C THR A 43 18.43 12.45 7.55
N ASP A 44 19.12 11.30 7.62
CA ASP A 44 20.39 11.07 6.93
C ASP A 44 20.24 10.34 5.58
N TYR A 45 19.07 9.76 5.30
CA TYR A 45 18.93 8.78 4.21
C TYR A 45 18.26 9.35 2.96
N PHE A 46 17.11 10.02 3.10
CA PHE A 46 16.33 10.51 1.97
C PHE A 46 16.14 12.02 2.08
N LYS A 47 17.04 12.77 1.45
CA LYS A 47 16.89 14.23 1.32
C LYS A 47 15.93 14.55 0.18
N VAL A 48 15.08 15.54 0.36
CA VAL A 48 14.19 16.06 -0.69
C VAL A 48 14.55 17.49 -1.06
N SER A 49 14.20 17.93 -2.25
CA SER A 49 14.38 19.33 -2.67
C SER A 49 13.04 20.04 -2.74
N TYR A 50 12.92 21.15 -2.03
CA TYR A 50 11.75 22.02 -2.09
C TYR A 50 11.46 22.45 -3.54
N ASP A 51 12.48 22.93 -4.27
CA ASP A 51 12.30 23.41 -5.64
C ASP A 51 11.85 22.28 -6.58
N VAL A 52 12.39 21.07 -6.41
CA VAL A 52 11.99 19.89 -7.22
C VAL A 52 10.56 19.47 -6.90
N ILE A 53 10.17 19.47 -5.61
CA ILE A 53 8.79 19.17 -5.23
C ILE A 53 7.87 20.20 -5.85
N ILE A 54 8.13 21.50 -5.69
CA ILE A 54 7.29 22.55 -6.29
C ILE A 54 7.23 22.42 -7.81
N GLU A 55 8.34 22.16 -8.48
CA GLU A 55 8.37 21.93 -9.93
C GLU A 55 7.45 20.76 -10.32
N LYS A 56 7.60 19.60 -9.66
CA LYS A 56 6.78 18.41 -9.93
C LYS A 56 5.30 18.67 -9.64
N ILE A 57 4.98 19.24 -8.47
CA ILE A 57 3.61 19.59 -8.09
C ILE A 57 2.99 20.52 -9.13
N THR A 58 3.71 21.55 -9.58
CA THR A 58 3.16 22.57 -10.48
C THR A 58 3.13 22.16 -11.96
N SER A 59 3.92 21.17 -12.36
CA SER A 59 3.98 20.68 -13.75
C SER A 59 3.21 19.38 -13.97
N ASP A 60 3.34 18.40 -13.07
CA ASP A 60 2.76 17.06 -13.15
C ASP A 60 2.89 16.33 -11.77
N PHE A 61 2.01 16.65 -10.81
CA PHE A 61 2.08 16.13 -9.42
C PHE A 61 2.18 14.61 -9.34
N PHE A 62 1.64 13.90 -10.34
CA PHE A 62 1.63 12.44 -10.47
C PHE A 62 3.04 11.83 -10.70
N ARG A 63 4.12 12.59 -10.55
CA ARG A 63 5.51 12.11 -10.67
C ARG A 63 6.33 12.22 -9.39
N ILE A 64 5.74 12.69 -8.29
CA ILE A 64 6.45 12.67 -7.01
C ILE A 64 6.67 11.24 -6.54
N ASN A 65 7.75 10.98 -5.81
CA ASN A 65 8.01 9.67 -5.19
C ASN A 65 7.38 9.57 -3.80
N HIS A 66 7.55 8.43 -3.12
CA HIS A 66 6.96 8.20 -1.80
C HIS A 66 7.53 9.14 -0.73
N THR A 67 8.83 9.43 -0.75
CA THR A 67 9.44 10.38 0.21
C THR A 67 8.90 11.80 0.02
N GLU A 68 8.80 12.27 -1.22
CA GLU A 68 8.24 13.59 -1.54
C GLU A 68 6.77 13.69 -1.11
N PHE A 69 5.99 12.64 -1.36
CA PHE A 69 4.60 12.53 -0.89
C PHE A 69 4.51 12.58 0.64
N GLU A 70 5.34 11.81 1.35
CA GLU A 70 5.39 11.80 2.82
C GLU A 70 5.69 13.19 3.38
N VAL A 71 6.62 13.93 2.78
CA VAL A 71 6.98 15.29 3.21
C VAL A 71 5.79 16.25 3.06
N ILE A 72 5.03 16.15 1.97
CA ILE A 72 3.81 16.95 1.77
C ILE A 72 2.77 16.61 2.86
N CYS A 73 2.50 15.33 3.10
CA CYS A 73 1.53 14.91 4.12
C CYS A 73 1.96 15.34 5.54
N ARG A 74 3.23 15.18 5.90
CA ARG A 74 3.74 15.62 7.21
C ARG A 74 3.65 17.13 7.39
N TRP A 75 3.87 17.91 6.33
CA TRP A 75 3.64 19.35 6.37
C TRP A 75 2.15 19.66 6.61
N ILE A 76 1.23 18.99 5.89
CA ILE A 76 -0.22 19.13 6.11
C ILE A 76 -0.58 18.81 7.56
N PHE A 77 -0.14 17.67 8.11
CA PHE A 77 -0.42 17.29 9.50
C PHE A 77 0.12 18.31 10.52
N LYS A 78 1.25 18.95 10.23
CA LYS A 78 1.88 19.91 11.14
C LYS A 78 1.17 21.26 11.12
N PHE A 79 0.81 21.76 9.94
CA PHE A 79 0.32 23.13 9.75
C PHE A 79 -1.19 23.25 9.57
N HIS A 80 -1.90 22.14 9.30
CA HIS A 80 -3.36 22.08 9.15
C HIS A 80 -4.02 21.10 10.14
N ARG A 81 -3.39 20.94 11.32
CA ARG A 81 -3.86 20.01 12.34
C ARG A 81 -5.29 20.33 12.80
N GLU A 82 -5.62 21.60 12.96
CA GLU A 82 -6.97 21.99 13.40
C GLU A 82 -8.04 21.60 12.38
N GLU A 83 -7.72 21.73 11.09
CA GLU A 83 -8.60 21.34 9.99
C GLU A 83 -8.79 19.84 9.93
N LEU A 84 -7.71 19.06 10.09
CA LEU A 84 -7.76 17.60 10.18
C LEU A 84 -8.60 17.11 11.37
N GLU A 85 -8.56 17.82 12.51
CA GLU A 85 -9.38 17.50 13.68
C GLU A 85 -10.86 17.89 13.50
N ARG A 86 -11.16 18.87 12.63
CA ARG A 86 -12.52 19.40 12.40
C ARG A 86 -13.25 18.75 11.23
N ASP A 87 -12.53 18.40 10.16
CA ASP A 87 -13.07 17.83 8.92
C ASP A 87 -12.39 16.50 8.61
N VAL A 88 -13.14 15.42 8.84
CA VAL A 88 -12.68 14.05 8.54
C VAL A 88 -12.39 13.83 7.06
N ASN A 89 -12.94 14.66 6.17
CA ASN A 89 -12.72 14.57 4.72
C ASN A 89 -11.68 15.57 4.24
N PHE A 90 -10.92 16.22 5.13
CA PHE A 90 -9.98 17.27 4.73
C PHE A 90 -8.96 16.79 3.69
N LEU A 91 -8.33 15.62 3.92
CA LEU A 91 -7.38 15.03 2.95
C LEU A 91 -8.07 14.65 1.64
N ASP A 92 -9.23 14.03 1.71
CA ASP A 92 -10.06 13.69 0.54
C ASP A 92 -10.45 14.93 -0.27
N ASN A 93 -10.70 16.05 0.39
CA ASN A 93 -11.00 17.34 -0.22
C ASN A 93 -9.77 17.93 -0.90
N LEU A 94 -8.57 17.73 -0.35
CA LEU A 94 -7.31 18.03 -1.02
C LEU A 94 -7.02 17.10 -2.20
N GLY A 95 -7.74 15.99 -2.33
CA GLY A 95 -7.55 14.98 -3.37
C GLY A 95 -6.55 13.88 -3.00
N LEU A 96 -6.22 13.76 -1.71
CA LEU A 96 -5.42 12.68 -1.13
C LEU A 96 -6.38 11.65 -0.54
N ILE A 97 -6.73 10.63 -1.31
CA ILE A 97 -7.80 9.69 -0.94
C ILE A 97 -7.19 8.40 -0.38
N GLU A 98 -7.51 8.08 0.86
CA GLU A 98 -7.08 6.83 1.50
C GLU A 98 -7.67 5.61 0.77
N ILE A 99 -6.81 4.63 0.51
CA ILE A 99 -7.18 3.32 -0.06
C ILE A 99 -7.39 2.31 1.07
N GLY A 100 -6.56 2.40 2.10
CA GLY A 100 -6.52 1.53 3.26
C GLY A 100 -5.14 1.55 3.90
N ASP A 101 -4.94 0.71 4.92
CA ASP A 101 -3.73 0.74 5.74
C ASP A 101 -3.19 -0.65 6.12
N LEU A 102 -1.98 -0.68 6.67
CA LEU A 102 -1.39 -1.80 7.40
C LEU A 102 -1.00 -1.29 8.80
N HIS A 103 -1.68 -1.76 9.83
CA HIS A 103 -1.56 -1.32 11.23
C HIS A 103 -0.51 -2.09 12.02
N SER A 104 -0.28 -3.37 11.71
CA SER A 104 0.61 -4.22 12.49
C SER A 104 1.94 -4.49 11.77
N ARG A 105 2.93 -4.98 12.52
CA ARG A 105 4.20 -5.42 11.91
C ARG A 105 3.95 -6.59 10.97
N GLU A 106 3.08 -7.50 11.37
CA GLU A 106 2.74 -8.74 10.70
C GLU A 106 2.03 -8.44 9.38
N GLU A 107 1.05 -7.53 9.37
CA GLU A 107 0.35 -7.10 8.14
C GLU A 107 1.32 -6.53 7.09
N LYS A 108 2.33 -5.77 7.55
CA LYS A 108 3.38 -5.24 6.67
C LYS A 108 4.28 -6.34 6.13
N ILE A 109 4.68 -7.30 6.97
CA ILE A 109 5.50 -8.42 6.54
C ILE A 109 4.71 -9.31 5.57
N ILE A 110 3.43 -9.57 5.80
CA ILE A 110 2.61 -10.33 4.88
C ILE A 110 2.52 -9.62 3.53
N PHE A 111 2.18 -8.32 3.52
CA PHE A 111 2.04 -7.57 2.28
C PHE A 111 3.35 -7.55 1.47
N TYR A 112 4.47 -7.20 2.12
CA TYR A 112 5.75 -7.05 1.43
C TYR A 112 6.47 -8.39 1.21
N CYS A 113 6.71 -9.18 2.26
CA CYS A 113 7.49 -10.41 2.19
C CYS A 113 6.73 -11.56 1.52
N PHE A 114 5.43 -11.68 1.75
CA PHE A 114 4.67 -12.80 1.18
C PHE A 114 3.92 -12.40 -0.09
N GLY A 115 3.56 -11.13 -0.24
CA GLY A 115 3.00 -10.58 -1.45
C GLY A 115 4.07 -10.22 -2.48
N GLU A 116 4.67 -9.03 -2.33
CA GLU A 116 5.63 -8.47 -3.30
C GLU A 116 6.84 -9.38 -3.55
N TYR A 117 7.58 -9.76 -2.49
CA TYR A 117 8.74 -10.65 -2.62
C TYR A 117 8.32 -12.08 -3.00
N GLY A 118 7.16 -12.53 -2.51
CA GLY A 118 6.57 -13.81 -2.92
C GLY A 118 6.35 -13.87 -4.43
N ILE A 119 5.90 -12.79 -5.05
CA ILE A 119 5.76 -12.73 -6.51
C ILE A 119 7.13 -12.66 -7.21
N ASN A 120 8.02 -11.78 -6.75
CA ASN A 120 9.27 -11.47 -7.44
C ASN A 120 10.31 -12.59 -7.38
N ASP A 121 10.38 -13.30 -6.26
CA ASP A 121 11.47 -14.22 -5.95
C ASP A 121 11.04 -15.69 -5.95
N PHE A 122 9.74 -16.00 -5.82
CA PHE A 122 9.29 -17.38 -5.70
C PHE A 122 9.10 -18.09 -7.05
N SER A 123 8.69 -17.36 -8.10
CA SER A 123 8.36 -17.96 -9.40
C SER A 123 8.78 -17.07 -10.56
N ASP A 124 9.67 -17.59 -11.41
CA ASP A 124 10.07 -16.91 -12.65
C ASP A 124 8.95 -16.84 -13.70
N GLU A 125 7.83 -17.55 -13.50
CA GLU A 125 6.68 -17.57 -14.40
C GLU A 125 5.73 -16.38 -14.21
N LEU A 126 5.91 -15.62 -13.12
CA LEU A 126 5.13 -14.42 -12.82
C LEU A 126 5.77 -13.18 -13.43
N GLU A 127 4.92 -12.22 -13.82
CA GLU A 127 5.38 -10.88 -14.14
C GLU A 127 6.03 -10.28 -12.88
N LYS A 128 7.29 -9.83 -13.01
CA LYS A 128 7.98 -9.21 -11.90
C LYS A 128 7.38 -7.84 -11.62
N ILE A 129 7.05 -7.63 -10.36
CA ILE A 129 6.71 -6.33 -9.83
C ILE A 129 7.99 -5.48 -9.89
N ASN A 130 7.92 -4.41 -10.68
CA ASN A 130 9.04 -3.51 -10.88
C ASN A 130 9.02 -2.33 -9.89
N THR A 131 7.97 -2.22 -9.09
CA THR A 131 7.82 -1.20 -8.05
C THR A 131 8.06 -1.82 -6.69
N SER A 132 9.03 -1.33 -5.93
CA SER A 132 9.13 -1.73 -4.53
C SER A 132 8.48 -0.70 -3.64
N TRP A 133 7.40 -1.07 -2.96
CA TRP A 133 6.79 -0.22 -1.93
C TRP A 133 7.70 -0.06 -0.70
N ASN A 134 8.76 -0.87 -0.60
CA ASN A 134 9.86 -0.67 0.34
C ASN A 134 10.96 0.26 -0.20
N ASP A 135 11.04 0.51 -1.50
CA ASP A 135 11.91 1.54 -2.08
C ASP A 135 11.14 2.85 -2.23
N LEU A 136 11.33 3.74 -1.25
CA LEU A 136 10.64 5.03 -1.21
C LEU A 136 10.97 5.96 -2.40
N ASN A 137 11.99 5.64 -3.20
CA ASN A 137 12.36 6.42 -4.38
C ASN A 137 11.62 5.99 -5.65
N THR A 138 11.07 4.78 -5.69
CA THR A 138 10.42 4.24 -6.89
C THR A 138 8.91 4.40 -6.78
N PRO A 139 8.25 5.09 -7.73
CA PRO A 139 6.79 5.22 -7.72
C PRO A 139 6.10 3.87 -7.83
N SER A 140 5.05 3.65 -7.03
CA SER A 140 4.31 2.41 -7.04
C SER A 140 3.06 2.47 -7.91
N LYS A 141 2.81 1.45 -8.75
CA LYS A 141 1.69 1.44 -9.68
C LYS A 141 0.48 0.71 -9.10
N SER A 142 -0.72 1.18 -9.43
CA SER A 142 -1.95 0.51 -8.99
C SER A 142 -2.10 -0.91 -9.53
N ASN A 143 -1.59 -1.21 -10.73
CA ASN A 143 -1.66 -2.55 -11.30
C ASN A 143 -0.78 -3.54 -10.52
N ASP A 144 0.46 -3.15 -10.20
CA ASP A 144 1.35 -3.96 -9.37
C ASP A 144 0.71 -4.17 -7.99
N PHE A 145 0.06 -3.14 -7.41
CA PHE A 145 -0.64 -3.25 -6.12
C PHE A 145 -1.81 -4.24 -6.18
N LYS A 146 -2.64 -4.18 -7.23
CA LYS A 146 -3.71 -5.16 -7.49
C LYS A 146 -3.15 -6.57 -7.64
N PHE A 147 -2.00 -6.71 -8.30
CA PHE A 147 -1.35 -8.01 -8.51
C PHE A 147 -0.86 -8.63 -7.20
N VAL A 148 -0.28 -7.83 -6.29
CA VAL A 148 0.05 -8.26 -4.92
C VAL A 148 -1.20 -8.72 -4.18
N ILE A 149 -2.28 -7.94 -4.23
CA ILE A 149 -3.55 -8.31 -3.57
C ILE A 149 -4.09 -9.61 -4.14
N ASP A 150 -4.13 -9.78 -5.46
CA ASP A 150 -4.66 -10.99 -6.10
C ASP A 150 -3.87 -12.24 -5.71
N PHE A 151 -2.54 -12.13 -5.69
CA PHE A 151 -1.68 -13.21 -5.24
C PHE A 151 -1.95 -13.58 -3.78
N LEU A 152 -1.99 -12.59 -2.89
CA LEU A 152 -2.28 -12.81 -1.46
C LEU A 152 -3.69 -13.37 -1.27
N SER A 153 -4.70 -12.83 -1.95
CA SER A 153 -6.08 -13.33 -1.90
C SER A 153 -6.14 -14.81 -2.27
N LEU A 154 -5.40 -15.25 -3.30
CA LEU A 154 -5.32 -16.67 -3.65
C LEU A 154 -4.68 -17.51 -2.53
N VAL A 155 -3.57 -17.06 -1.94
CA VAL A 155 -2.90 -17.74 -0.82
C VAL A 155 -3.86 -17.87 0.38
N LEU A 156 -4.54 -16.79 0.76
CA LEU A 156 -5.43 -16.73 1.90
C LEU A 156 -6.70 -17.57 1.67
N LEU A 157 -7.35 -17.44 0.51
CA LEU A 157 -8.51 -18.24 0.13
C LEU A 157 -8.19 -19.73 0.19
N LYS A 158 -7.04 -20.13 -0.34
CA LYS A 158 -6.59 -21.53 -0.26
C LYS A 158 -6.33 -21.98 1.16
N ASN A 159 -5.80 -21.12 2.03
CA ASN A 159 -5.65 -21.48 3.42
C ASN A 159 -7.00 -21.64 4.14
N ILE A 160 -7.93 -20.70 3.94
CA ILE A 160 -9.27 -20.73 4.58
C ILE A 160 -10.04 -21.99 4.14
N LEU A 161 -10.05 -22.29 2.84
CA LEU A 161 -10.76 -23.44 2.27
C LEU A 161 -10.19 -24.82 2.69
N ARG A 162 -9.08 -24.86 3.43
CA ARG A 162 -8.59 -26.10 4.07
C ARG A 162 -9.33 -26.43 5.35
N ASN A 163 -10.07 -25.47 5.92
CA ASN A 163 -10.87 -25.69 7.10
C ASN A 163 -12.12 -26.51 6.74
N GLU A 164 -12.20 -27.73 7.27
CA GLU A 164 -13.32 -28.65 7.04
C GLU A 164 -14.60 -28.23 7.80
N GLU A 165 -14.52 -27.23 8.69
CA GLU A 165 -15.63 -26.76 9.53
C GLU A 165 -16.34 -25.50 9.00
N LEU A 166 -16.09 -25.08 7.75
CA LEU A 166 -16.75 -23.90 7.17
C LEU A 166 -18.25 -24.13 6.97
N GLU A 167 -19.05 -23.08 7.20
CA GLU A 167 -20.46 -23.08 6.83
C GLU A 167 -20.61 -23.17 5.30
N ALA A 168 -21.50 -24.03 4.80
CA ALA A 168 -21.58 -24.37 3.39
C ALA A 168 -21.84 -23.16 2.47
N ASP A 169 -22.68 -22.21 2.90
CA ASP A 169 -22.98 -21.00 2.13
C ASP A 169 -21.73 -20.11 2.02
N TYR A 170 -20.99 -19.97 3.12
CA TYR A 170 -19.75 -19.21 3.15
C TYR A 170 -18.64 -19.88 2.33
N GLU A 171 -18.51 -21.21 2.42
CA GLU A 171 -17.57 -21.98 1.60
C GLU A 171 -17.84 -21.78 0.09
N ASN A 172 -19.12 -21.72 -0.31
CA ASN A 172 -19.50 -21.46 -1.70
C ASN A 172 -19.10 -20.05 -2.16
N GLU A 173 -19.32 -19.03 -1.34
CA GLU A 173 -18.88 -17.66 -1.63
C GLU A 173 -17.36 -17.60 -1.88
N LEU A 174 -16.57 -18.20 -1.00
CA LEU A 174 -15.11 -18.24 -1.13
C LEU A 174 -14.66 -19.01 -2.38
N LYS A 175 -15.37 -20.08 -2.75
CA LYS A 175 -15.10 -20.82 -4.00
C LYS A 175 -15.41 -19.99 -5.24
N GLU A 176 -16.46 -19.18 -5.24
CA GLU A 176 -16.78 -18.28 -6.35
C GLU A 176 -15.69 -17.21 -6.52
N MET A 177 -15.24 -16.59 -5.42
CA MET A 177 -14.10 -15.67 -5.44
C MET A 177 -12.83 -16.35 -5.99
N LEU A 178 -12.56 -17.58 -5.56
CA LEU A 178 -11.42 -18.35 -6.04
C LEU A 178 -11.49 -18.60 -7.55
N VAL A 179 -12.67 -18.94 -8.08
CA VAL A 179 -12.86 -19.19 -9.52
C VAL A 179 -12.50 -17.95 -10.36
N ASP A 180 -12.90 -16.76 -9.91
CA ASP A 180 -12.60 -15.53 -10.62
C ASP A 180 -11.09 -15.24 -10.65
N LEU A 181 -10.43 -15.30 -9.49
CA LEU A 181 -8.98 -15.06 -9.38
C LEU A 181 -8.14 -16.14 -10.09
N SER A 182 -8.65 -17.36 -10.19
CA SER A 182 -7.94 -18.48 -10.84
C SER A 182 -7.88 -18.39 -12.36
N LYS A 183 -8.54 -17.41 -12.98
CA LYS A 183 -8.47 -17.17 -14.44
C LYS A 183 -7.04 -16.84 -14.91
N ASN A 184 -6.19 -16.32 -14.02
CA ASN A 184 -4.75 -16.21 -14.28
C ASN A 184 -4.05 -17.48 -13.77
N GLU A 185 -3.88 -18.46 -14.67
CA GLU A 185 -3.35 -19.79 -14.34
C GLU A 185 -1.96 -19.73 -13.68
N ASN A 186 -1.05 -18.90 -14.20
CA ASN A 186 0.31 -18.78 -13.65
C ASN A 186 0.29 -18.25 -12.21
N MET A 187 -0.55 -17.25 -11.94
CA MET A 187 -0.71 -16.70 -10.59
C MET A 187 -1.32 -17.72 -9.64
N TYR A 188 -2.34 -18.44 -10.09
CA TYR A 188 -2.97 -19.51 -9.32
C TYR A 188 -1.99 -20.62 -8.95
N PHE A 189 -1.24 -21.16 -9.91
CA PHE A 189 -0.28 -22.23 -9.63
C PHE A 189 0.87 -21.76 -8.73
N SER A 190 1.36 -20.54 -8.96
CA SER A 190 2.43 -19.97 -8.14
C SER A 190 2.00 -19.73 -6.70
N SER A 191 0.79 -19.22 -6.47
CA SER A 191 0.27 -18.98 -5.12
C SER A 191 0.02 -20.28 -4.35
N VAL A 192 -0.46 -21.33 -5.03
CA VAL A 192 -0.61 -22.67 -4.43
C VAL A 192 0.74 -23.24 -4.02
N ARG A 193 1.73 -23.22 -4.91
CA ARG A 193 3.09 -23.68 -4.60
C ARG A 193 3.71 -22.87 -3.46
N PHE A 194 3.44 -21.56 -3.40
CA PHE A 194 3.94 -20.69 -2.35
C PHE A 194 3.35 -21.06 -0.99
N LEU A 195 2.04 -21.28 -0.93
CA LEU A 195 1.38 -21.76 0.29
C LEU A 195 1.93 -23.12 0.74
N GLU A 196 2.11 -24.07 -0.18
CA GLU A 196 2.71 -25.38 0.15
C GLU A 196 4.14 -25.22 0.70
N ASN A 197 4.94 -24.33 0.12
CA ASN A 197 6.28 -24.02 0.62
C ASN A 197 6.24 -23.45 2.04
N ILE A 198 5.28 -22.57 2.34
CA ILE A 198 5.04 -22.04 3.69
C ILE A 198 4.66 -23.16 4.68
N LEU A 199 3.89 -24.16 4.24
CA LEU A 199 3.42 -25.22 5.14
C LEU A 199 4.49 -26.28 5.43
N ASN A 200 5.54 -26.38 4.60
CA ASN A 200 6.56 -27.42 4.69
C ASN A 200 7.69 -27.16 5.72
N LYS A 201 7.62 -26.07 6.50
CA LYS A 201 8.54 -25.79 7.64
C LYS A 201 10.05 -25.83 7.29
N ASN A 202 10.43 -25.19 6.19
CA ASN A 202 11.82 -24.95 5.78
C ASN A 202 12.49 -23.76 6.50
N ASP A 203 13.71 -23.40 6.11
CA ASP A 203 14.46 -22.28 6.70
C ASP A 203 13.75 -20.92 6.54
N PHE A 204 13.09 -20.68 5.41
CA PHE A 204 12.29 -19.47 5.18
C PHE A 204 11.15 -19.36 6.20
N THR A 205 10.41 -20.44 6.39
CA THR A 205 9.31 -20.48 7.38
C THR A 205 9.79 -20.36 8.82
N ASN A 206 11.00 -20.85 9.13
CA ASN A 206 11.59 -20.66 10.45
C ASN A 206 11.94 -19.19 10.71
N LEU A 207 12.39 -18.46 9.68
CA LEU A 207 12.71 -17.04 9.78
C LEU A 207 11.48 -16.16 10.02
N TYR A 208 10.34 -16.52 9.42
CA TYR A 208 9.09 -15.74 9.47
C TYR A 208 7.97 -16.44 10.24
N ASN A 209 8.30 -17.29 11.21
CA ASN A 209 7.32 -18.19 11.84
C ASN A 209 6.15 -17.43 12.51
N GLU A 210 6.42 -16.30 13.18
CA GLU A 210 5.39 -15.46 13.81
C GLU A 210 4.45 -14.85 12.76
N ASP A 211 5.01 -14.28 11.69
CA ASP A 211 4.25 -13.64 10.61
C ASP A 211 3.40 -14.65 9.83
N ILE A 212 3.94 -15.86 9.59
CA ILE A 212 3.22 -16.96 8.95
C ILE A 212 2.09 -17.45 9.85
N THR A 213 2.35 -17.63 11.15
CA THR A 213 1.31 -18.04 12.10
C THR A 213 0.18 -17.03 12.10
N TYR A 214 0.50 -15.73 12.17
CA TYR A 214 -0.47 -14.65 12.10
C TYR A 214 -1.26 -14.67 10.78
N MET A 215 -0.59 -14.82 9.63
CA MET A 215 -1.25 -14.91 8.32
C MET A 215 -2.26 -16.06 8.29
N LEU A 216 -1.88 -17.24 8.80
CA LEU A 216 -2.73 -18.43 8.77
C LEU A 216 -3.93 -18.29 9.73
N GLU A 217 -3.74 -17.73 10.92
CA GLU A 217 -4.79 -17.53 11.93
C GLU A 217 -5.75 -16.39 11.55
N CYS A 218 -5.24 -15.32 10.93
CA CYS A 218 -6.00 -14.13 10.52
C CYS A 218 -6.31 -14.10 9.02
N SER A 219 -6.29 -15.25 8.34
CA SER A 219 -6.44 -15.29 6.87
C SER A 219 -7.74 -14.65 6.40
N GLU A 220 -8.83 -14.91 7.11
CA GLU A 220 -10.16 -14.39 6.77
C GLU A 220 -10.24 -12.86 6.93
N SER A 221 -9.88 -12.34 8.09
CA SER A 221 -9.91 -10.89 8.34
C SER A 221 -8.98 -10.13 7.38
N TYR A 222 -7.81 -10.70 7.10
CA TYR A 222 -6.85 -10.09 6.20
C TYR A 222 -7.31 -10.15 4.73
N LEU A 223 -7.95 -11.24 4.29
CA LEU A 223 -8.54 -11.38 2.96
C LEU A 223 -9.54 -10.24 2.68
N TRP A 224 -10.45 -9.99 3.61
CA TRP A 224 -11.45 -8.93 3.46
C TRP A 224 -10.82 -7.54 3.48
N LYS A 225 -9.82 -7.33 4.35
CA LYS A 225 -9.06 -6.07 4.43
C LYS A 225 -8.39 -5.73 3.10
N ILE A 226 -7.62 -6.66 2.52
CA ILE A 226 -6.96 -6.42 1.23
C ILE A 226 -7.96 -6.38 0.06
N GLY A 227 -9.07 -7.12 0.16
CA GLY A 227 -10.18 -7.04 -0.80
C GLY A 227 -10.76 -5.63 -0.89
N SER A 228 -11.05 -5.01 0.25
CA SER A 228 -11.53 -3.63 0.32
C SER A 228 -10.52 -2.62 -0.28
N MET A 229 -9.22 -2.82 -0.05
CA MET A 229 -8.19 -1.99 -0.70
C MET A 229 -8.23 -2.11 -2.22
N LYS A 230 -8.44 -3.32 -2.76
CA LYS A 230 -8.55 -3.54 -4.21
C LYS A 230 -9.78 -2.86 -4.80
N GLU A 231 -10.94 -2.98 -4.14
CA GLU A 231 -12.18 -2.29 -4.53
C GLU A 231 -11.97 -0.77 -4.61
N ASN A 232 -11.29 -0.20 -3.61
CA ASN A 232 -10.99 1.22 -3.56
C ASN A 232 -10.11 1.70 -4.73
N ILE A 233 -9.47 0.81 -5.48
CA ILE A 233 -8.65 1.14 -6.66
C ILE A 233 -9.10 0.46 -7.95
N GLU A 234 -10.28 -0.17 -8.00
CA GLU A 234 -10.73 -1.03 -9.11
C GLU A 234 -10.51 -0.37 -10.50
N ASN A 235 -10.96 0.88 -10.64
CA ASN A 235 -10.87 1.67 -11.88
C ASN A 235 -9.71 2.68 -11.90
N TYR A 236 -8.79 2.59 -10.94
CA TYR A 236 -7.64 3.49 -10.83
C TYR A 236 -6.39 2.89 -11.47
N ASN A 237 -5.78 3.62 -12.40
CA ASN A 237 -4.67 3.18 -13.26
C ASN A 237 -3.47 4.13 -13.19
N ASP A 238 -3.17 4.64 -11.99
CA ASP A 238 -2.10 5.60 -11.75
C ASP A 238 -1.28 5.18 -10.49
N LEU A 239 -0.47 6.09 -9.96
CA LEU A 239 0.40 5.81 -8.83
C LEU A 239 -0.35 5.67 -7.51
N ILE A 240 0.13 4.74 -6.70
CA ILE A 240 -0.25 4.53 -5.31
C ILE A 240 0.86 5.13 -4.45
N TYR A 241 0.48 5.96 -3.50
CA TYR A 241 1.39 6.57 -2.55
C TYR A 241 1.31 5.88 -1.21
N ARG A 242 2.40 5.98 -0.45
CA ARG A 242 2.60 5.32 0.83
C ARG A 242 2.94 6.41 1.84
N LEU A 243 2.31 6.36 3.00
CA LEU A 243 2.58 7.25 4.13
C LEU A 243 2.91 6.41 5.36
N ASP A 244 4.10 6.63 5.91
CA ASP A 244 4.53 5.97 7.14
C ASP A 244 4.19 6.83 8.35
N LEU A 245 3.33 6.31 9.22
CA LEU A 245 2.93 6.93 10.48
C LEU A 245 3.62 6.22 11.65
N TYR A 246 4.47 6.94 12.38
CA TYR A 246 5.29 6.46 13.50
C TYR A 246 4.83 7.03 14.83
#